data_AF-A0A1I1HSB0-F1
#
_entry.id   AF-A0A1I1HSB0-F1
#
_cell.length_a   1.000
_cell.length_b   1.000
_cell.length_c   1.000
_cell.angle_alpha   90.00
_cell.angle_beta   90.00
_cell.angle_gamma   90.00
#
_symmetry.space_group_name_H-M   'P 1'
#
loop_
_entity.id
_entity.type
_entity.pdbx_description
1 polymer ?
#
loop_
_entity_poly.entity_id
_entity_poly.type
_entity_poly.pdbx_seq_one_letter_code
_entity_poly.pdbx_strand_id
1 'polypeptide(L)'
;MSIIKKIIGSLDDKREWKEIEARGKALPSEYRHAYNAIKKYLWTAGGPTDWKDTSRIFCGILDLFEQGAAEGKKVTDLTGEDVAAFCDELVKDTKTWNDKYRAKLNDTIGRG
;
A
#
# COMPACT_ATOMS: atom_id res chain seq x y z
N MET A 1 3.95 15.77 23.02
CA MET A 1 4.72 15.12 21.94
C MET A 1 5.81 16.07 21.46
N SER A 2 7.07 15.60 21.41
CA SER A 2 8.24 16.40 21.02
C SER A 2 8.39 16.47 19.49
N ILE A 3 8.62 17.67 18.95
CA ILE A 3 8.78 17.94 17.51
C ILE A 3 9.95 17.13 16.93
N ILE A 4 11.03 16.93 17.70
CA ILE A 4 12.22 16.17 17.28
C ILE A 4 11.86 14.71 16.94
N LYS A 5 11.03 14.05 17.76
CA LYS A 5 10.60 12.67 17.49
C LYS A 5 9.78 12.55 16.20
N LYS A 6 8.94 13.55 15.88
CA LYS A 6 8.18 13.58 14.62
C LYS A 6 9.09 13.78 13.40
N ILE A 7 10.12 14.61 13.54
CA ILE A 7 11.09 14.85 12.47
C ILE A 7 11.87 13.57 12.18
N ILE A 8 12.41 12.90 13.22
CA ILE A 8 13.18 11.66 13.06
C ILE A 8 12.30 10.57 12.43
N GLY A 9 11.08 10.34 12.96
CA GLY A 9 10.16 9.37 12.36
C GLY A 9 9.82 9.68 10.90
N SER A 10 9.56 10.94 10.55
CA SER A 10 9.33 11.32 9.14
C SER A 10 10.55 11.10 8.24
N LEU A 11 11.78 11.08 8.76
CA LEU A 11 12.98 10.81 7.98
C LEU A 11 13.14 9.31 7.74
N ASP A 12 12.87 8.49 8.76
CA ASP A 12 12.89 7.02 8.65
C ASP A 12 11.81 6.52 7.68
N ASP A 13 10.56 6.99 7.81
CA ASP A 13 9.47 6.63 6.89
C ASP A 13 9.81 6.97 5.43
N LYS A 14 10.47 8.12 5.20
CA LYS A 14 10.92 8.53 3.86
C LYS A 14 12.06 7.67 3.34
N ARG A 15 12.96 7.21 4.21
CA ARG A 15 14.06 6.32 3.84
C ARG A 15 13.50 4.95 3.43
N GLU A 16 12.63 4.37 4.25
CA GLU A 16 11.96 3.11 3.95
C GLU A 16 11.15 3.21 2.65
N TRP A 17 10.41 4.32 2.43
CA TRP A 17 9.70 4.54 1.16
C TRP A 17 10.63 4.55 -0.05
N LYS A 18 11.82 5.15 0.06
CA LYS A 18 12.81 5.12 -1.02
C LYS A 18 13.31 3.71 -1.31
N GLU A 19 13.49 2.89 -0.28
CA GLU A 19 13.91 1.48 -0.42
C GLU A 19 12.81 0.66 -1.11
N ILE A 20 11.55 0.82 -0.69
CA ILE A 20 10.36 0.20 -1.32
C ILE A 20 10.28 0.60 -2.81
N GLU A 21 10.39 1.89 -3.12
CA GLU A 21 10.32 2.34 -4.52
C GLU A 21 11.52 1.90 -5.36
N ALA A 22 12.71 1.72 -4.76
CA ALA A 22 13.87 1.18 -5.45
C ALA A 22 13.65 -0.29 -5.84
N ARG A 23 13.11 -1.10 -4.93
CA ARG A 23 12.70 -2.49 -5.19
C ARG A 23 11.68 -2.56 -6.33
N GLY A 24 10.60 -1.77 -6.24
CA GLY A 24 9.58 -1.71 -7.29
C GLY A 24 10.11 -1.28 -8.66
N LYS A 25 11.15 -0.43 -8.71
CA LYS A 25 11.80 -0.01 -9.97
C LYS A 25 12.70 -1.08 -10.57
N ALA A 26 13.26 -1.96 -9.75
CA ALA A 26 14.16 -3.04 -10.17
C ALA A 26 13.40 -4.24 -10.78
N LEU A 27 12.08 -4.32 -10.56
CA LEU A 27 11.24 -5.35 -11.15
C LEU A 27 11.25 -5.33 -12.69
N PRO A 28 11.03 -6.48 -13.36
CA PRO A 28 10.79 -6.54 -14.80
C PRO A 28 9.65 -5.61 -15.25
N SER A 29 9.65 -5.21 -16.53
CA SER A 29 8.75 -4.15 -17.04
C SER A 29 7.27 -4.38 -16.71
N GLU A 30 6.76 -5.60 -16.91
CA GLU A 30 5.37 -5.95 -16.63
C GLU A 30 5.03 -5.86 -15.13
N TYR A 31 5.90 -6.40 -14.27
CA TYR A 31 5.77 -6.34 -12.81
C TYR A 31 5.85 -4.91 -12.29
N ARG A 32 6.78 -4.11 -12.81
CA ARG A 32 6.92 -2.69 -12.47
C ARG A 32 5.68 -1.89 -12.90
N HIS A 33 5.10 -2.20 -14.05
CA HIS A 33 3.85 -1.59 -14.50
C HIS A 33 2.70 -1.92 -13.54
N ALA A 34 2.54 -3.20 -13.19
CA ALA A 34 1.53 -3.65 -12.24
C ALA A 34 1.69 -3.01 -10.85
N TYR A 35 2.92 -2.99 -10.31
CA TYR A 35 3.23 -2.34 -9.03
C TYR A 35 2.80 -0.87 -9.03
N ASN A 36 3.08 -0.12 -10.10
CA ASN A 36 2.65 1.28 -10.20
C ASN A 36 1.14 1.44 -10.35
N ALA A 37 0.44 0.50 -11.01
CA ALA A 37 -1.02 0.50 -11.08
C ALA A 37 -1.66 0.23 -9.71
N ILE A 38 -1.17 -0.78 -8.98
CA ILE A 38 -1.61 -1.12 -7.61
C ILE A 38 -1.35 0.06 -6.67
N LYS A 39 -0.16 0.68 -6.75
CA LYS A 39 0.16 1.87 -5.96
C LYS A 39 -0.84 3.00 -6.17
N LYS A 40 -1.25 3.27 -7.42
CA LYS A 40 -2.27 4.28 -7.73
C LYS A 40 -3.64 3.90 -7.14
N TYR A 41 -4.02 2.63 -7.23
CA TYR A 41 -5.28 2.13 -6.67
C TYR A 41 -5.31 2.26 -5.14
N LEU A 42 -4.23 1.87 -4.46
CA LEU A 42 -4.10 2.00 -3.01
C LEU A 42 -3.97 3.46 -2.57
N TRP A 43 -3.55 4.39 -3.43
CA TRP A 43 -3.61 5.84 -3.19
C TRP A 43 -4.99 6.47 -3.42
N THR A 44 -6.04 5.70 -3.16
CA THR A 44 -7.43 6.16 -3.14
C THR A 44 -8.04 6.01 -1.75
N ALA A 45 -9.36 6.19 -1.63
CA ALA A 45 -10.05 6.07 -0.36
C ALA A 45 -10.04 4.62 0.20
N GLY A 46 -9.80 3.61 -0.62
CA GLY A 46 -9.61 2.22 -0.18
C GLY A 46 -8.23 1.95 0.45
N GLY A 47 -7.31 2.93 0.40
CA GLY A 47 -5.95 2.78 0.87
C GLY A 47 -5.74 2.82 2.38
N PRO A 48 -4.60 2.28 2.86
CA PRO A 48 -4.18 2.39 4.25
C PRO A 48 -3.97 3.86 4.66
N THR A 49 -4.13 4.13 5.96
CA THR A 49 -4.11 5.51 6.48
C THR A 49 -2.90 5.87 7.33
N ASP A 50 -2.02 4.91 7.61
CA ASP A 50 -0.77 5.13 8.34
C ASP A 50 0.42 4.45 7.67
N TRP A 51 1.62 4.87 8.09
CA TRP A 51 2.87 4.39 7.51
C TRP A 51 3.11 2.91 7.78
N LYS A 52 2.75 2.39 8.97
CA LYS A 52 3.02 1.01 9.35
C LYS A 52 2.29 0.05 8.43
N ASP A 53 1.01 0.29 8.18
CA ASP A 53 0.22 -0.53 7.28
C ASP A 53 0.61 -0.32 5.83
N THR A 54 0.89 0.92 5.42
CA THR A 54 1.44 1.22 4.08
C THR A 54 2.70 0.42 3.80
N SER A 55 3.69 0.49 4.69
CA SER A 55 4.98 -0.20 4.57
C SER A 55 4.78 -1.73 4.52
N ARG A 56 3.97 -2.29 5.42
CA ARG A 56 3.64 -3.73 5.44
C ARG A 56 3.01 -4.19 4.12
N ILE A 57 2.03 -3.47 3.61
CA ILE A 57 1.30 -3.82 2.38
C ILE A 57 2.23 -3.77 1.16
N PHE A 58 2.96 -2.66 0.97
CA PHE A 58 3.83 -2.50 -0.19
C PHE A 58 5.03 -3.45 -0.15
N CYS A 59 5.62 -3.70 1.03
CA CYS A 59 6.66 -4.72 1.17
C CYS A 59 6.14 -6.12 0.81
N GLY A 60 4.94 -6.50 1.28
CA GLY A 60 4.35 -7.80 0.94
C GLY A 60 4.06 -7.96 -0.57
N ILE A 61 3.60 -6.91 -1.25
CA ILE A 61 3.44 -6.92 -2.72
C ILE A 61 4.79 -7.13 -3.40
N LEU A 62 5.82 -6.43 -2.95
CA LEU A 62 7.16 -6.56 -3.52
C LEU A 62 7.75 -7.94 -3.29
N ASP A 63 7.61 -8.51 -2.09
CA ASP A 63 8.08 -9.87 -1.78
C ASP A 63 7.42 -10.89 -2.73
N LEU A 64 6.10 -10.80 -2.92
CA LEU A 64 5.34 -11.64 -3.85
C LEU A 64 5.81 -11.46 -5.31
N PHE A 65 6.02 -10.21 -5.73
CA PHE A 65 6.38 -9.87 -7.11
C PHE A 65 7.82 -10.26 -7.44
N GLU A 66 8.75 -10.07 -6.51
CA GLU A 66 10.14 -10.48 -6.64
C GLU A 66 10.24 -12.00 -6.78
N GLN A 67 9.51 -12.75 -5.96
CA GLN A 67 9.43 -14.20 -6.07
C GLN A 67 8.81 -14.65 -7.40
N GLY A 68 7.63 -14.12 -7.76
CA GLY A 68 6.95 -14.51 -8.98
C GLY A 68 7.75 -14.16 -10.25
N ALA A 69 8.45 -13.02 -10.24
CA ALA A 69 9.36 -12.64 -11.31
C ALA A 69 10.55 -13.60 -11.44
N ALA A 70 11.14 -14.02 -10.31
CA ALA A 70 12.24 -15.00 -10.31
C ALA A 70 11.78 -16.38 -10.82
N GLU A 71 10.52 -16.75 -10.60
CA GLU A 71 9.90 -17.98 -11.09
C GLU A 71 9.38 -17.88 -12.53
N GLY A 72 9.46 -16.70 -13.17
CA GLY A 72 8.97 -16.48 -14.54
C GLY A 72 7.45 -16.49 -14.67
N LYS A 73 6.71 -16.29 -13.58
CA LYS A 73 5.24 -16.20 -13.58
C LYS A 73 4.77 -14.88 -14.16
N LYS A 74 3.52 -14.80 -14.64
CA LYS A 74 2.86 -13.53 -14.93
C LYS A 74 2.33 -12.91 -13.65
N VAL A 75 2.15 -11.60 -13.65
CA VAL A 75 1.55 -10.88 -12.52
C VAL A 75 0.18 -11.44 -12.15
N THR A 76 -0.67 -11.70 -13.14
CA THR A 76 -2.03 -12.23 -12.95
C THR A 76 -2.05 -13.66 -12.41
N ASP A 77 -0.95 -14.41 -12.54
CA ASP A 77 -0.84 -15.73 -11.92
C ASP A 77 -0.68 -15.62 -10.39
N LEU A 78 -0.24 -14.45 -9.90
CA LEU A 78 -0.07 -14.15 -8.47
C LEU A 78 -1.28 -13.40 -7.89
N THR A 79 -1.78 -12.41 -8.63
CA THR A 79 -2.85 -11.52 -8.18
C THR A 79 -4.24 -12.02 -8.56
N GLY A 80 -4.35 -12.98 -9.48
CA GLY A 80 -5.57 -13.22 -10.25
C GLY A 80 -5.81 -12.15 -11.31
N GLU A 81 -6.81 -12.38 -12.16
CA GLU A 81 -7.23 -11.42 -13.19
C GLU A 81 -7.91 -10.18 -12.57
N ASP A 82 -8.63 -10.37 -11.45
CA ASP A 82 -9.20 -9.28 -10.67
C ASP A 82 -8.19 -8.74 -9.65
N VAL A 83 -7.28 -7.91 -10.15
CA VAL A 83 -6.22 -7.28 -9.33
C VAL A 83 -6.80 -6.34 -8.27
N ALA A 84 -8.00 -5.78 -8.50
CA ALA A 84 -8.67 -4.92 -7.53
C ALA A 84 -9.14 -5.73 -6.32
N ALA A 85 -9.80 -6.87 -6.57
CA ALA A 85 -10.19 -7.80 -5.50
C ALA A 85 -8.98 -8.29 -4.70
N PHE A 86 -7.84 -8.56 -5.35
CA PHE A 86 -6.59 -8.86 -4.66
C PHE A 86 -6.15 -7.72 -3.72
N CYS A 87 -6.17 -6.47 -4.21
CA CYS A 87 -5.82 -5.32 -3.39
C CYS A 87 -6.78 -5.11 -2.22
N ASP A 88 -8.08 -5.29 -2.44
CA ASP A 88 -9.13 -5.16 -1.43
C ASP A 88 -8.95 -6.22 -0.32
N GLU A 89 -8.66 -7.47 -0.70
CA GLU A 89 -8.32 -8.53 0.26
C GLU A 89 -7.05 -8.22 1.05
N LEU A 90 -6.05 -7.61 0.42
CA LEU A 90 -4.79 -7.25 1.08
C LEU A 90 -4.96 -6.16 2.15
N VAL A 91 -5.96 -5.27 1.98
CA VAL A 91 -6.26 -4.18 2.92
C VAL A 91 -7.42 -4.46 3.86
N LYS A 92 -8.10 -5.61 3.77
CA LYS A 92 -9.36 -5.89 4.50
C LYS A 92 -9.27 -5.72 6.03
N ASP A 93 -8.13 -6.09 6.62
CA ASP A 93 -7.90 -6.00 8.07
C ASP A 93 -7.18 -4.69 8.46
N THR A 94 -7.10 -3.73 7.54
CA THR A 94 -6.38 -2.47 7.69
C THR A 94 -7.36 -1.31 7.74
N LYS A 95 -7.05 -0.28 8.53
CA LYS A 95 -7.88 0.93 8.58
C LYS A 95 -7.68 1.77 7.31
N THR A 96 -8.74 1.89 6.53
CA THR A 96 -8.75 2.62 5.26
C THR A 96 -9.21 4.07 5.43
N TRP A 97 -8.97 4.90 4.39
CA TRP A 97 -9.51 6.26 4.37
C TRP A 97 -11.04 6.26 4.34
N ASN A 98 -11.66 5.29 3.66
CA ASN A 98 -13.10 5.06 3.68
C ASN A 98 -13.63 4.88 5.10
N ASP A 99 -12.95 4.08 5.94
CA ASP A 99 -13.35 3.89 7.33
C ASP A 99 -13.32 5.20 8.11
N LYS A 100 -12.27 6.01 7.91
CA LYS A 100 -12.13 7.33 8.53
C LYS A 100 -13.23 8.29 8.07
N TYR A 101 -13.56 8.30 6.77
CA TYR A 101 -14.60 9.16 6.24
C TYR A 101 -15.99 8.78 6.73
N ARG A 102 -16.30 7.48 6.78
CA ARG A 102 -17.56 6.95 7.34
C ARG A 102 -17.71 7.31 8.82
N ALA A 103 -16.66 7.08 9.61
CA ALA A 103 -16.65 7.43 11.03
C ALA A 103 -16.85 8.94 11.23
N LYS A 104 -16.16 9.77 10.45
CA LYS A 104 -16.28 11.24 10.51
C LYS A 104 -17.70 11.72 10.17
N LEU A 105 -18.32 11.14 9.15
CA LEU A 105 -19.69 11.49 8.75
C LEU A 105 -20.68 11.19 9.87
N ASN A 106 -20.63 9.97 10.42
CA ASN A 106 -21.52 9.54 11.50
C ASN A 106 -21.34 10.37 12.77
N ASP A 107 -20.09 10.68 13.13
CA ASP A 107 -19.77 11.54 14.27
C ASP A 107 -20.27 12.98 14.09
N THR A 108 -20.21 13.51 12.87
CA THR A 108 -20.70 14.87 12.56
C THR A 108 -22.22 14.96 12.69
N ILE A 109 -22.96 13.96 12.19
CA ILE A 109 -24.42 13.94 12.26
C ILE A 109 -24.91 13.60 13.67
N GLY A 110 -24.30 12.62 14.33
CA GLY A 110 -24.72 12.15 15.66
C GLY A 110 -24.43 13.12 16.81
N ARG A 111 -23.64 14.17 16.57
CA ARG A 111 -23.40 15.28 17.51
C ARG A 111 -24.32 16.49 17.28
N GLY A 112 -25.19 16.44 16.27
CA GLY A 112 -26.20 17.46 15.98
C GLY A 112 -27.51 17.23 16.73
#